data_AF-S7Q8E4-F1
#
_entry.id   AF-S7Q8E4-F1
#
_cell.length_a   1.000
_cell.length_b   1.000
_cell.length_c   1.000
_cell.angle_alpha   90.00
_cell.angle_beta   90.00
_cell.angle_gamma   90.00
#
_symmetry.space_group_name_H-M   'P 1'
#
loop_
_entity.id
_entity.type
_entity.pdbx_description
1 polymer ?
#
loop_
_entity_poly.entity_id
_entity_poly.type
_entity_poly.pdbx_seq_one_letter_code
_entity_poly.pdbx_strand_id
1 'polypeptide(L)'
;MSSLQTGFSVSPTVNRANSAANNRYEPYPRVSSAHRSFSDGLGSVDKNTIPPSQMPIPGTPHHPSGARDIEHLYPTFTPRTGGAPLGHSNSMNMGTQAYVTSADIDRMVNDHGLLKQRDLVHRFNEMAHDERLLVLFCSCLHASNQNQALTDTLAVLKEKLNTIEAKVDQGWQPADDHEAILKGLLRHYIIQPQYSYSVVPKQVGRYIFDHADKVRLRLYVTDATIRTRVDQWVNDKYNEVKSGLRKAVWTSITNKVPLDDFASTIVKSYHLPVKPKEVPQAIMGSLALMRDVAAPLTTKKGVRGGDTGFWKALEARLAAVVSQHGTTRDSSEEWKTWEKDIIEKDIERYQQRSVSAAPALQVDLNASLVEEMRMMEGEHVVAFGDSFDMASLARESMSQTKP
;
A
#
# COMPACT_ATOMS: atom_id res chain seq x y z
N MET A 1 -77.68 39.50 -6.24
CA MET A 1 -76.47 39.78 -5.43
C MET A 1 -76.61 39.02 -4.12
N SER A 2 -76.13 37.78 -4.08
CA SER A 2 -76.01 36.98 -2.86
C SER A 2 -74.79 36.09 -3.00
N SER A 3 -73.88 36.24 -2.04
CA SER A 3 -72.61 35.54 -1.90
C SER A 3 -72.82 34.11 -1.39
N LEU A 4 -72.24 33.13 -2.07
CA LEU A 4 -72.00 31.80 -1.54
C LEU A 4 -70.50 31.49 -1.67
N GLN A 5 -69.81 31.60 -0.54
CA GLN A 5 -68.50 30.99 -0.31
C GLN A 5 -68.69 29.49 -0.12
N THR A 6 -68.00 28.68 -0.91
CA THR A 6 -67.71 27.28 -0.56
C THR A 6 -66.21 27.07 -0.69
N GLY A 7 -65.55 26.91 0.46
CA GLY A 7 -64.15 26.53 0.54
C GLY A 7 -64.03 25.01 0.49
N PHE A 8 -63.35 24.50 -0.53
CA PHE A 8 -62.83 23.14 -0.53
C PHE A 8 -61.33 23.21 -0.23
N SER A 9 -60.98 22.79 0.98
CA SER A 9 -59.62 22.51 1.42
C SER A 9 -59.27 21.09 0.98
N VAL A 10 -58.32 20.96 0.05
CA VAL A 10 -57.74 19.68 -0.34
C VAL A 10 -56.25 19.74 -0.02
N SER A 11 -55.89 19.10 1.09
CA SER A 11 -54.50 18.85 1.48
C SER A 11 -53.85 17.90 0.46
N PRO A 12 -52.70 18.25 -0.15
CA PRO A 12 -51.92 17.27 -0.88
C PRO A 12 -51.10 16.42 0.09
N THR A 13 -51.46 15.14 0.14
CA THR A 13 -50.75 14.04 0.79
C THR A 13 -49.31 13.98 0.29
N VAL A 14 -48.35 14.10 1.22
CA VAL A 14 -46.92 13.90 0.98
C VAL A 14 -46.68 12.41 0.71
N ASN A 15 -46.57 12.04 -0.57
CA ASN A 15 -46.04 10.74 -0.98
C ASN A 15 -44.52 10.74 -0.75
N ARG A 16 -44.13 10.30 0.44
CA ARG A 16 -42.76 9.94 0.79
C ARG A 16 -42.46 8.56 0.20
N ALA A 17 -42.14 8.52 -1.09
CA ALA A 17 -41.50 7.35 -1.68
C ALA A 17 -40.05 7.29 -1.16
N ASN A 18 -39.79 6.32 -0.29
CA ASN A 18 -38.46 6.04 0.22
C ASN A 18 -37.52 5.72 -0.94
N SER A 19 -36.44 6.49 -0.98
CA SER A 19 -35.31 6.36 -1.87
C SER A 19 -34.69 4.97 -1.78
N ALA A 20 -34.42 4.42 -2.95
CA ALA A 20 -33.55 3.28 -3.17
C ALA A 20 -32.13 3.56 -2.64
N ALA A 21 -31.53 2.51 -2.09
CA ALA A 21 -30.12 2.14 -2.21
C ALA A 21 -29.07 3.28 -2.14
N ASN A 22 -28.83 3.78 -0.93
CA ASN A 22 -27.47 4.23 -0.60
C ASN A 22 -26.66 2.98 -0.21
N ASN A 23 -25.89 2.44 -1.17
CA ASN A 23 -24.77 1.56 -0.89
C ASN A 23 -23.76 2.36 -0.06
N ARG A 24 -23.94 2.32 1.26
CA ARG A 24 -22.96 2.73 2.25
C ARG A 24 -21.86 1.67 2.25
N TYR A 25 -20.92 1.81 1.32
CA TYR A 25 -19.68 1.04 1.36
C TYR A 25 -18.84 1.60 2.51
N GLU A 26 -18.80 0.88 3.63
CA GLU A 26 -17.81 1.12 4.68
C GLU A 26 -16.43 0.71 4.15
N PRO A 27 -15.45 1.63 4.06
CA PRO A 27 -14.11 1.25 3.67
C PRO A 27 -13.43 0.59 4.87
N TYR A 28 -13.52 -0.73 4.91
CA TYR A 28 -12.82 -1.66 5.80
C TYR A 28 -13.16 -1.59 7.30
N PRO A 29 -13.18 -2.74 8.00
CA PRO A 29 -13.30 -2.76 9.45
C PRO A 29 -12.11 -2.01 10.06
N ARG A 30 -12.40 -1.04 10.94
CA ARG A 30 -11.39 -0.47 11.85
C ARG A 30 -10.73 -1.62 12.61
N VAL A 31 -9.49 -1.93 12.28
CA VAL A 31 -8.62 -2.66 13.21
C VAL A 31 -8.27 -1.67 14.31
N SER A 32 -8.93 -1.81 15.45
CA SER A 32 -8.65 -1.02 16.65
C SER A 32 -7.23 -1.36 17.14
N SER A 33 -6.24 -0.62 16.68
CA SER A 33 -4.93 -0.56 17.35
C SER A 33 -5.07 0.34 18.57
N ALA A 34 -5.33 -0.29 19.71
CA ALA A 34 -5.18 0.34 21.00
C ALA A 34 -3.69 0.39 21.35
N HIS A 35 -3.02 1.48 21.01
CA HIS A 35 -1.80 1.89 21.70
C HIS A 35 -1.78 3.41 21.82
N ARG A 36 -2.20 3.88 23.00
CA ARG A 36 -1.99 5.24 23.47
C ARG A 36 -0.86 5.23 24.50
N SER A 37 -0.01 6.24 24.38
CA SER A 37 0.78 6.87 25.43
C SER A 37 2.04 6.14 25.92
N PHE A 38 3.19 6.52 25.37
CA PHE A 38 4.38 6.87 26.17
C PHE A 38 5.26 7.81 25.34
N SER A 39 5.09 9.10 25.57
CA SER A 39 5.99 10.14 25.08
C SER A 39 6.31 11.04 26.26
N ASP A 40 7.45 10.80 26.91
CA ASP A 40 8.16 11.77 27.74
C ASP A 40 9.58 11.25 27.95
N GLY A 41 10.58 12.09 27.64
CA GLY A 41 11.98 11.88 28.04
C GLY A 41 13.00 11.71 26.91
N LEU A 42 13.12 12.70 26.01
CA LEU A 42 14.30 12.84 25.15
C LEU A 42 15.47 13.43 25.96
N GLY A 43 16.39 12.57 26.38
CA GLY A 43 17.76 12.96 26.73
C GLY A 43 18.62 12.99 25.47
N SER A 44 19.21 14.14 25.19
CA SER A 44 20.21 14.34 24.13
C SER A 44 21.42 13.43 24.38
N VAL A 45 21.77 12.55 23.43
CA VAL A 45 23.01 11.77 23.46
C VAL A 45 23.84 12.13 22.24
N ASP A 46 25.07 12.58 22.53
CA ASP A 46 26.07 13.07 21.61
C ASP A 46 26.41 12.10 20.49
N LYS A 47 26.47 12.64 19.28
CA LYS A 47 27.11 12.02 18.12
C LYS A 47 28.62 12.15 18.29
N ASN A 48 29.27 11.18 18.91
CA ASN A 48 30.67 10.80 18.66
C ASN A 48 31.11 9.79 19.74
N THR A 49 31.22 8.52 19.36
CA THR A 49 32.26 7.54 19.78
C THR A 49 31.77 6.16 19.37
N ILE A 50 32.28 5.63 18.25
CA ILE A 50 32.21 4.20 17.92
C ILE A 50 33.66 3.68 17.96
N PRO A 51 34.02 2.77 18.88
CA PRO A 51 35.27 2.03 18.77
C PRO A 51 35.10 0.81 17.85
N PRO A 52 36.16 0.37 17.15
CA PRO A 52 36.10 -0.76 16.23
C PRO A 52 36.25 -2.07 17.01
N SER A 53 35.19 -2.86 17.11
CA SER A 53 35.28 -4.24 17.59
C SER A 53 35.29 -5.21 16.41
N GLN A 54 36.48 -5.71 16.10
CA GLN A 54 36.68 -6.89 15.28
C GLN A 54 36.14 -8.12 16.02
N MET A 55 35.25 -8.87 15.40
CA MET A 55 34.86 -10.21 15.83
C MET A 55 35.09 -11.17 14.66
N PRO A 56 35.81 -12.29 14.85
CA PRO A 56 36.02 -13.27 13.81
C PRO A 56 34.76 -14.13 13.62
N ILE A 57 34.42 -14.39 12.35
CA ILE A 57 33.35 -15.29 11.92
C ILE A 57 33.91 -16.72 11.89
N PRO A 58 33.34 -17.70 12.61
CA PRO A 58 33.55 -19.11 12.31
C PRO A 58 32.46 -19.62 11.39
N GLY A 59 32.87 -20.43 10.42
CA GLY A 59 32.08 -20.89 9.29
C GLY A 59 30.86 -21.78 9.62
N THR A 60 30.00 -21.85 8.63
CA THR A 60 28.86 -22.75 8.46
C THR A 60 29.28 -24.23 8.47
N PRO A 61 28.34 -25.13 8.84
CA PRO A 61 27.87 -26.04 7.80
C PRO A 61 26.35 -26.22 7.73
N HIS A 62 25.96 -26.75 6.57
CA HIS A 62 24.63 -26.93 5.99
C HIS A 62 23.56 -27.66 6.82
N HIS A 63 22.31 -27.22 6.60
CA HIS A 63 20.97 -27.84 6.78
C HIS A 63 20.84 -29.32 6.34
N PRO A 64 19.66 -30.00 6.46
CA PRO A 64 18.47 -29.76 7.30
C PRO A 64 17.96 -31.06 8.00
N SER A 65 17.08 -30.98 9.01
CA SER A 65 16.13 -32.09 9.27
C SER A 65 14.92 -31.62 10.06
N GLY A 66 13.76 -32.16 9.66
CA GLY A 66 12.42 -31.74 10.00
C GLY A 66 12.10 -31.58 11.48
N ALA A 67 11.19 -30.64 11.73
CA ALA A 67 10.35 -30.61 12.91
C ALA A 67 9.72 -32.00 13.11
N ARG A 68 10.19 -32.72 14.13
CA ARG A 68 9.48 -33.87 14.69
C ARG A 68 8.76 -33.36 15.93
N ASP A 69 7.46 -33.63 15.98
CA ASP A 69 6.61 -33.41 17.15
C ASP A 69 7.26 -33.94 18.42
N ILE A 70 7.48 -33.03 19.36
CA ILE A 70 8.07 -33.32 20.68
C ILE A 70 7.08 -34.13 21.56
N GLU A 71 5.81 -34.21 21.17
CA GLU A 71 4.75 -34.90 21.93
C GLU A 71 4.87 -36.44 21.94
N HIS A 72 5.77 -37.04 21.17
CA HIS A 72 5.97 -38.50 21.16
C HIS A 72 7.10 -39.02 22.07
N LEU A 73 7.86 -38.15 22.74
CA LEU A 73 9.00 -38.57 23.57
C LEU A 73 8.67 -38.83 25.05
N TYR A 74 7.44 -38.57 25.50
CA TYR A 74 7.03 -38.82 26.87
C TYR A 74 5.73 -39.64 26.89
N PRO A 75 5.77 -40.96 27.17
CA PRO A 75 4.55 -41.71 27.41
C PRO A 75 3.89 -41.19 28.69
N THR A 76 2.67 -40.65 28.56
CA THR A 76 1.81 -40.24 29.69
C THR A 76 1.60 -41.43 30.61
N PHE A 77 2.21 -41.40 31.79
CA PHE A 77 2.02 -42.42 32.82
C PHE A 77 0.61 -42.27 33.39
N THR A 78 -0.34 -43.05 32.90
CA THR A 78 -1.69 -43.13 33.46
C THR A 78 -1.67 -44.08 34.66
N PRO A 79 -1.92 -43.60 35.90
CA PRO A 79 -2.00 -44.47 37.05
C PRO A 79 -3.26 -45.33 36.92
N ARG A 80 -3.07 -46.64 36.78
CA ARG A 80 -4.15 -47.64 36.71
C ARG A 80 -4.79 -47.78 38.09
N THR A 81 -5.89 -47.06 38.32
CA THR A 81 -6.80 -47.28 39.44
C THR A 81 -7.70 -48.48 39.15
N GLY A 82 -7.39 -49.62 39.76
CA GLY A 82 -8.24 -50.82 39.74
C GLY A 82 -8.30 -51.44 41.13
N GLY A 83 -9.49 -51.47 41.72
CA GLY A 83 -9.79 -51.92 43.08
C GLY A 83 -9.51 -53.41 43.36
N ALA A 84 -9.29 -53.68 44.64
CA ALA A 84 -9.04 -54.97 45.31
C ALA A 84 -10.33 -55.82 45.46
N PRO A 85 -10.40 -56.95 46.23
CA PRO A 85 -9.37 -57.72 46.97
C PRO A 85 -9.49 -59.27 46.73
N LEU A 86 -8.54 -60.13 47.09
CA LEU A 86 -8.52 -60.85 48.39
C LEU A 86 -7.40 -61.90 48.36
N GLY A 87 -6.68 -62.00 49.48
CA GLY A 87 -5.95 -63.19 49.91
C GLY A 87 -4.69 -63.50 49.13
N HIS A 88 -3.55 -63.51 49.83
CA HIS A 88 -2.52 -64.56 49.84
C HIS A 88 -1.22 -63.95 50.40
N SER A 89 -0.79 -64.55 51.51
CA SER A 89 0.57 -64.64 52.04
C SER A 89 1.56 -63.51 51.74
N ASN A 90 1.85 -62.74 52.79
CA ASN A 90 3.04 -61.89 52.92
C ASN A 90 4.32 -62.73 52.71
N SER A 91 4.79 -62.77 51.46
CA SER A 91 6.21 -62.85 51.16
C SER A 91 6.60 -61.46 50.70
N MET A 92 7.39 -60.74 51.50
CA MET A 92 8.13 -59.59 51.03
C MET A 92 9.14 -60.08 49.99
N ASN A 93 8.67 -60.28 48.77
CA ASN A 93 9.53 -60.36 47.62
C ASN A 93 10.09 -58.96 47.44
N MET A 94 11.19 -58.68 48.16
CA MET A 94 12.10 -57.58 47.86
C MET A 94 12.41 -57.69 46.38
N GLY A 95 11.68 -56.94 45.56
CA GLY A 95 11.72 -57.06 44.12
C GLY A 95 13.18 -57.02 43.69
N THR A 96 13.65 -58.13 43.13
CA THR A 96 14.95 -58.21 42.51
C THR A 96 15.00 -57.07 41.50
N GLN A 97 15.73 -56.00 41.81
CA GLN A 97 15.97 -54.93 40.84
C GLN A 97 16.60 -55.62 39.64
N ALA A 98 15.87 -55.68 38.53
CA ALA A 98 16.42 -56.17 37.28
C ALA A 98 17.57 -55.24 36.92
N TYR A 99 18.80 -55.72 37.07
CA TYR A 99 19.99 -54.97 36.72
C TYR A 99 19.96 -54.75 35.20
N VAL A 100 19.98 -53.50 34.77
CA VAL A 100 20.08 -53.13 33.35
C VAL A 100 21.43 -53.65 32.83
N THR A 101 21.41 -54.47 31.77
CA THR A 101 22.66 -55.05 31.24
C THR A 101 23.39 -54.04 30.35
N SER A 102 24.70 -54.21 30.16
CA SER A 102 25.49 -53.38 29.24
C SER A 102 24.93 -53.40 27.80
N ALA A 103 24.37 -54.53 27.36
CA ALA A 103 23.75 -54.65 26.05
C ALA A 103 22.46 -53.82 25.93
N ASP A 104 21.68 -53.74 27.01
CA ASP A 104 20.48 -52.88 27.07
C ASP A 104 20.87 -51.40 27.02
N ILE A 105 21.93 -51.01 27.72
CA ILE A 105 22.47 -49.63 27.68
C ILE A 105 22.97 -49.29 26.27
N ASP A 106 23.71 -50.18 25.64
CA ASP A 106 24.19 -49.98 24.26
C ASP A 106 23.04 -49.83 23.28
N ARG A 107 21.98 -50.62 23.44
CA ARG A 107 20.75 -50.48 22.67
C ARG A 107 20.12 -49.11 22.92
N MET A 108 19.97 -48.67 24.16
CA MET A 108 19.42 -47.34 24.49
C MET A 108 20.26 -46.19 23.91
N VAL A 109 21.59 -46.29 24.01
CA VAL A 109 22.53 -45.31 23.44
C VAL A 109 22.36 -45.23 21.92
N ASN A 110 22.24 -46.38 21.25
CA ASN A 110 22.01 -46.44 19.80
C ASN A 110 20.65 -45.85 19.42
N ASP A 111 19.59 -46.24 20.14
CA ASP A 111 18.22 -45.81 19.88
C ASP A 111 18.05 -44.28 20.05
N HIS A 112 18.80 -43.66 20.97
CA HIS A 112 18.79 -42.21 21.21
C HIS A 112 19.90 -41.45 20.47
N GLY A 113 20.71 -42.13 19.65
CA GLY A 113 21.79 -41.50 18.89
C GLY A 113 22.94 -40.93 19.74
N LEU A 114 23.12 -41.41 20.97
CA LEU A 114 24.09 -40.92 21.95
C LEU A 114 25.47 -41.60 21.81
N LEU A 115 25.83 -42.08 20.61
CA LEU A 115 27.04 -42.86 20.35
C LEU A 115 28.33 -42.20 20.86
N LYS A 116 28.41 -40.86 20.78
CA LYS A 116 29.57 -40.07 21.23
C LYS A 116 29.66 -39.96 22.76
N GLN A 117 28.55 -40.21 23.45
CA GLN A 117 28.42 -40.14 24.91
C GLN A 117 28.28 -41.52 25.55
N ARG A 118 28.47 -42.61 24.78
CA ARG A 118 28.32 -44.00 25.23
C ARG A 118 29.04 -44.28 26.54
N ASP A 119 30.31 -43.89 26.64
CA ASP A 119 31.14 -44.11 27.84
C ASP A 119 30.59 -43.36 29.07
N LEU A 120 29.97 -42.19 28.88
CA LEU A 120 29.34 -41.44 29.97
C LEU A 120 28.07 -42.12 30.47
N VAL A 121 27.30 -42.75 29.58
CA VAL A 121 26.07 -43.48 29.95
C VAL A 121 26.41 -44.75 30.74
N HIS A 122 27.43 -45.49 30.31
CA HIS A 122 27.94 -46.65 31.07
C HIS A 122 28.48 -46.25 32.43
N ARG A 123 29.32 -45.20 32.48
CA ARG A 123 29.85 -44.68 33.75
C ARG A 123 28.75 -44.18 34.68
N PHE A 124 27.70 -43.56 34.14
CA PHE A 124 26.54 -43.16 34.94
C PHE A 124 25.82 -44.38 35.52
N ASN A 125 25.67 -45.48 34.76
CA ASN A 125 25.05 -46.71 35.26
C ASN A 125 25.86 -47.39 36.37
N GLU A 126 27.19 -47.30 36.34
CA GLU A 126 28.10 -47.85 37.35
C GLU A 126 28.09 -47.08 38.68
N MET A 127 27.54 -45.87 38.73
CA MET A 127 27.45 -45.06 39.97
C MET A 127 26.45 -45.65 40.97
N ALA A 128 26.65 -45.34 42.26
CA ALA A 128 25.69 -45.69 43.29
C ALA A 128 24.32 -45.04 43.01
N HIS A 129 23.23 -45.65 43.51
CA HIS A 129 21.88 -45.15 43.23
C HIS A 129 21.67 -43.69 43.64
N ASP A 130 22.12 -43.33 44.85
CA ASP A 130 22.00 -41.96 45.37
C ASP A 130 22.83 -40.96 44.56
N GLU A 131 24.01 -41.38 44.08
CA GLU A 131 24.86 -40.56 43.20
C GLU A 131 24.21 -40.32 41.85
N ARG A 132 23.58 -41.34 41.25
CA ARG A 132 22.81 -41.21 39.99
C ARG A 132 21.67 -40.22 40.14
N LEU A 133 20.91 -40.30 41.23
CA LEU A 133 19.81 -39.37 41.51
C LEU A 133 20.31 -37.93 41.65
N LEU A 134 21.42 -37.73 42.36
CA LEU A 134 22.02 -36.41 42.52
C LEU A 134 22.50 -35.84 41.19
N VAL A 135 23.23 -36.64 40.39
CA VAL A 135 23.71 -36.23 39.06
C VAL A 135 22.54 -35.90 38.13
N LEU A 136 21.47 -36.70 38.15
CA LEU A 136 20.25 -36.42 37.37
C LEU A 136 19.60 -35.11 37.81
N PHE A 137 19.45 -34.88 39.13
CA PHE A 137 18.90 -33.63 39.66
C PHE A 137 19.73 -32.42 39.25
N CYS A 138 21.06 -32.48 39.40
CA CYS A 138 21.97 -31.42 38.95
C CYS A 138 21.88 -31.18 37.44
N SER A 139 21.77 -32.25 36.64
CA SER A 139 21.65 -32.15 35.18
C SER A 139 20.32 -31.52 34.76
N CYS A 140 19.21 -31.89 35.42
CA CYS A 140 17.91 -31.28 35.20
C CYS A 140 17.91 -29.78 35.54
N LEU A 141 18.53 -29.39 36.66
CA LEU A 141 18.70 -27.98 37.02
C LEU A 141 19.57 -27.23 36.00
N HIS A 142 20.66 -27.85 35.55
CA HIS A 142 21.54 -27.26 34.55
C HIS A 142 20.82 -27.04 33.22
N ALA A 143 20.10 -28.05 32.73
CA ALA A 143 19.30 -27.95 31.50
C ALA A 143 18.17 -26.90 31.64
N SER A 144 17.51 -26.84 32.80
CA SER A 144 16.52 -25.79 33.09
C SER A 144 17.11 -24.39 32.98
N ASN A 145 18.29 -24.17 33.58
CA ASN A 145 18.99 -22.89 33.51
C ASN A 145 19.42 -22.53 32.08
N GLN A 146 19.88 -23.52 31.29
CA GLN A 146 20.21 -23.31 29.88
C GLN A 146 18.98 -22.95 29.04
N ASN A 147 17.86 -23.65 29.26
CA ASN A 147 16.59 -23.34 28.59
C ASN A 147 16.07 -21.94 28.95
N GLN A 148 16.22 -21.53 30.21
CA GLN A 148 15.90 -20.16 30.62
C GLN A 148 16.78 -19.15 29.90
N ALA A 149 18.10 -19.35 29.86
CA ALA A 149 19.02 -18.45 29.16
C ALA A 149 18.73 -18.34 27.65
N LEU A 150 18.34 -19.45 27.00
CA LEU A 150 17.89 -19.43 25.61
C LEU A 150 16.59 -18.64 25.44
N THR A 151 15.63 -18.83 26.35
CA THR A 151 14.36 -18.09 26.35
C THR A 151 14.60 -16.59 26.50
N ASP A 152 15.49 -16.19 27.42
CA ASP A 152 15.86 -14.79 27.62
C ASP A 152 16.55 -14.21 26.37
N THR A 153 17.42 -14.98 25.73
CA THR A 153 18.09 -14.58 24.48
C THR A 153 17.07 -14.39 23.35
N LEU A 154 16.10 -15.30 23.20
CA LEU A 154 15.04 -15.19 22.21
C LEU A 154 14.14 -13.97 22.47
N ALA A 155 13.85 -13.65 23.74
CA ALA A 155 13.09 -12.45 24.10
C ALA A 155 13.82 -11.17 23.67
N VAL A 156 15.12 -11.07 23.95
CA VAL A 156 15.96 -9.93 23.52
C VAL A 156 16.05 -9.83 21.99
N LEU A 157 16.20 -10.95 21.29
CA LEU A 157 16.23 -10.95 19.82
C LEU A 157 14.90 -10.50 19.21
N LYS A 158 13.77 -10.94 19.78
CA LYS A 158 12.45 -10.50 19.35
C LYS A 158 12.27 -8.98 19.52
N GLU A 159 12.72 -8.41 20.63
CA GLU A 159 12.68 -6.96 20.86
C GLU A 159 13.55 -6.20 19.84
N LYS A 160 14.76 -6.68 19.57
CA LYS A 160 15.65 -6.09 18.56
C LYS A 160 15.03 -6.17 17.16
N LEU A 161 14.40 -7.29 16.80
CA LEU A 161 13.72 -7.46 15.51
C LEU A 161 12.57 -6.47 15.37
N ASN A 162 11.69 -6.36 16.37
CA ASN A 162 10.60 -5.39 16.38
C ASN A 162 11.12 -3.94 16.23
N THR A 163 12.26 -3.63 16.85
CA THR A 163 12.89 -2.30 16.71
C THR A 163 13.42 -2.06 15.30
N ILE A 164 13.99 -3.10 14.67
CA ILE A 164 14.45 -3.03 13.27
C ILE A 164 13.26 -2.84 12.33
N GLU A 165 12.20 -3.64 12.50
CA GLU A 165 10.96 -3.51 11.72
C GLU A 165 10.38 -2.10 11.85
N ALA A 166 10.25 -1.57 13.07
CA ALA A 166 9.77 -0.21 13.29
C ALA A 166 10.64 0.86 12.61
N LYS A 167 11.96 0.68 12.55
CA LYS A 167 12.88 1.59 11.84
C LYS A 167 12.77 1.46 10.33
N VAL A 168 12.61 0.25 9.81
CA VAL A 168 12.38 -0.01 8.38
C VAL A 168 11.06 0.61 7.95
N ASP A 169 9.99 0.44 8.73
CA ASP A 169 8.67 1.04 8.50
C ASP A 169 8.68 2.58 8.49
N GLN A 170 9.59 3.18 9.26
CA GLN A 170 9.79 4.63 9.28
C GLN A 170 10.51 5.15 8.03
N GLY A 171 11.45 4.37 7.50
CA GLY A 171 12.30 4.75 6.36
C GLY A 171 11.80 4.25 5.00
N TRP A 172 10.77 3.40 4.96
CA TRP A 172 10.30 2.82 3.71
C TRP A 172 9.77 3.91 2.76
N GLN A 173 10.27 3.88 1.52
CA GLN A 173 9.82 4.71 0.41
C GLN A 173 9.66 3.84 -0.84
N PRO A 174 8.74 4.18 -1.75
CA PRO A 174 8.69 3.54 -3.05
C PRO A 174 10.02 3.74 -3.79
N ALA A 175 10.53 2.68 -4.43
CA ALA A 175 11.68 2.80 -5.31
C ALA A 175 11.38 3.72 -6.52
N ASP A 176 12.41 4.31 -7.11
CA ASP A 176 12.31 5.28 -8.22
C ASP A 176 11.45 4.76 -9.40
N ASP A 177 11.58 3.48 -9.75
CA ASP A 177 10.77 2.85 -10.80
C ASP A 177 9.28 2.85 -10.45
N HIS A 178 8.95 2.55 -9.19
CA HIS A 178 7.57 2.60 -8.71
C HIS A 178 7.07 4.04 -8.68
N GLU A 179 7.89 4.99 -8.22
CA GLU A 179 7.55 6.41 -8.25
C GLU A 179 7.20 6.89 -9.67
N ALA A 180 7.99 6.52 -10.67
CA ALA A 180 7.75 6.87 -12.06
C ALA A 180 6.40 6.32 -12.55
N ILE A 181 6.08 5.05 -12.25
CA ILE A 181 4.80 4.43 -12.63
C ILE A 181 3.63 5.11 -11.90
N LEU A 182 3.74 5.34 -10.59
CA LEU A 182 2.70 5.98 -9.78
C LEU A 182 2.44 7.43 -10.23
N LYS A 183 3.50 8.19 -10.55
CA LYS A 183 3.40 9.54 -11.12
C LYS A 183 2.74 9.50 -12.49
N GLY A 184 3.07 8.52 -13.33
CA GLY A 184 2.44 8.27 -14.62
C GLY A 184 0.93 7.98 -14.49
N LEU A 185 0.54 7.16 -13.52
CA LEU A 185 -0.88 6.89 -13.21
C LEU A 185 -1.59 8.18 -12.77
N LEU A 186 -1.02 8.94 -11.85
CA LEU A 186 -1.58 10.23 -11.43
C LEU A 186 -1.78 11.21 -12.59
N ARG A 187 -0.77 11.34 -13.45
CA ARG A 187 -0.83 12.16 -14.67
C ARG A 187 -1.93 11.67 -15.62
N HIS A 188 -2.10 10.36 -15.76
CA HIS A 188 -3.14 9.80 -16.61
C HIS A 188 -4.53 10.11 -16.04
N TYR A 189 -4.80 9.79 -14.78
CA TYR A 189 -6.12 9.98 -14.18
C TYR A 189 -6.53 11.45 -14.08
N ILE A 190 -5.59 12.39 -13.90
CA ILE A 190 -5.91 13.82 -13.80
C ILE A 190 -6.33 14.45 -15.13
N ILE A 191 -5.94 13.87 -16.28
CA ILE A 191 -6.39 14.38 -17.60
C ILE A 191 -7.66 13.67 -18.08
N GLN A 192 -8.03 12.55 -17.45
CA GLN A 192 -9.28 11.87 -17.77
C GLN A 192 -10.47 12.73 -17.35
N PRO A 193 -11.64 12.54 -17.99
CA PRO A 193 -12.87 13.16 -17.55
C PRO A 193 -13.22 12.74 -16.11
N GLN A 194 -13.28 13.69 -15.19
CA GLN A 194 -13.61 13.44 -13.78
C GLN A 194 -14.89 14.16 -13.35
N TYR A 195 -15.65 13.54 -12.44
CA TYR A 195 -16.76 14.20 -11.75
C TYR A 195 -16.27 15.09 -10.59
N SER A 196 -15.16 14.69 -9.98
CA SER A 196 -14.42 15.47 -9.00
C SER A 196 -12.95 15.09 -9.08
N TYR A 197 -12.05 16.06 -9.01
CA TYR A 197 -10.61 15.78 -8.97
C TYR A 197 -10.18 15.31 -7.58
N SER A 198 -10.94 15.60 -6.52
CA SER A 198 -10.64 15.14 -5.15
C SER A 198 -10.60 13.61 -4.99
N VAL A 199 -11.21 12.86 -5.91
CA VAL A 199 -11.26 11.39 -5.86
C VAL A 199 -10.09 10.71 -6.59
N VAL A 200 -9.28 11.46 -7.35
CA VAL A 200 -8.18 10.89 -8.16
C VAL A 200 -7.19 10.06 -7.33
N PRO A 201 -6.70 10.52 -6.15
CA PRO A 201 -5.81 9.69 -5.33
C PRO A 201 -6.43 8.35 -4.94
N LYS A 202 -7.74 8.34 -4.61
CA LYS A 202 -8.46 7.11 -4.26
C LYS A 202 -8.63 6.17 -5.45
N GLN A 203 -8.87 6.71 -6.65
CA GLN A 203 -8.94 5.91 -7.88
C GLN A 203 -7.60 5.26 -8.18
N VAL A 204 -6.49 5.99 -8.03
CA VAL A 204 -5.14 5.46 -8.19
C VAL A 204 -4.84 4.40 -7.13
N GLY A 205 -5.16 4.64 -5.86
CA GLY A 205 -4.99 3.65 -4.78
C GLY A 205 -5.77 2.35 -5.04
N ARG A 206 -6.99 2.46 -5.58
CA ARG A 206 -7.79 1.30 -6.00
C ARG A 206 -7.15 0.56 -7.18
N TYR A 207 -6.67 1.29 -8.19
CA TYR A 207 -5.98 0.69 -9.32
C TYR A 207 -4.74 -0.11 -8.88
N ILE A 208 -3.93 0.46 -7.96
CA ILE A 208 -2.76 -0.22 -7.39
C ILE A 208 -3.17 -1.49 -6.65
N PHE A 209 -4.25 -1.43 -5.86
CA PHE A 209 -4.76 -2.60 -5.14
C PHE A 209 -5.17 -3.73 -6.10
N ASP A 210 -5.97 -3.39 -7.12
CA ASP A 210 -6.52 -4.35 -8.07
C ASP A 210 -5.44 -4.92 -9.02
N HIS A 211 -4.33 -4.18 -9.23
CA HIS A 211 -3.28 -4.54 -10.19
C HIS A 211 -1.88 -4.59 -9.55
N ALA A 212 -1.79 -4.93 -8.26
CA ALA A 212 -0.56 -4.86 -7.47
C ALA A 212 0.63 -5.60 -8.11
N ASP A 213 0.37 -6.74 -8.77
CA ASP A 213 1.37 -7.50 -9.53
C ASP A 213 1.97 -6.71 -10.70
N LYS A 214 1.12 -6.00 -11.44
CA LYS A 214 1.48 -5.25 -12.64
C LYS A 214 2.31 -4.01 -12.31
N VAL A 215 1.98 -3.34 -11.21
CA VAL A 215 2.74 -2.20 -10.67
C VAL A 215 3.95 -2.64 -9.82
N ARG A 216 4.19 -3.95 -9.66
CA ARG A 216 5.25 -4.53 -8.83
C ARG A 216 5.18 -4.12 -7.34
N LEU A 217 3.99 -3.73 -6.87
CA LEU A 217 3.70 -3.31 -5.51
C LEU A 217 2.86 -4.35 -4.75
N ARG A 218 3.25 -5.64 -4.81
CA ARG A 218 2.53 -6.74 -4.13
C ARG A 218 2.29 -6.48 -2.64
N LEU A 219 3.29 -5.88 -1.98
CA LEU A 219 3.23 -5.57 -0.55
C LEU A 219 2.15 -4.54 -0.20
N TYR A 220 1.69 -3.72 -1.15
CA TYR A 220 0.60 -2.77 -0.94
C TYR A 220 -0.72 -3.47 -0.54
N VAL A 221 -0.94 -4.69 -1.02
CA VAL A 221 -2.15 -5.49 -0.73
C VAL A 221 -2.04 -6.16 0.64
N THR A 222 -0.85 -6.64 1.01
CA THR A 222 -0.66 -7.44 2.23
C THR A 222 -0.30 -6.60 3.45
N ASP A 223 0.45 -5.52 3.27
CA ASP A 223 1.05 -4.71 4.34
C ASP A 223 0.35 -3.34 4.43
N ALA A 224 -0.28 -3.09 5.58
CA ALA A 224 -1.01 -1.86 5.85
C ALA A 224 -0.10 -0.64 6.04
N THR A 225 1.13 -0.84 6.54
CA THR A 225 2.12 0.23 6.72
C THR A 225 2.58 0.72 5.37
N ILE A 226 2.97 -0.20 4.48
CA ILE A 226 3.36 0.13 3.10
C ILE A 226 2.22 0.81 2.36
N ARG A 227 0.98 0.31 2.50
CA ARG A 227 -0.20 0.96 1.93
C ARG A 227 -0.34 2.41 2.37
N THR A 228 -0.24 2.66 3.67
CA THR A 228 -0.35 4.02 4.24
C THR A 228 0.74 4.94 3.69
N ARG A 229 1.98 4.44 3.55
CA ARG A 229 3.10 5.21 2.97
C ARG A 229 2.90 5.53 1.51
N VAL A 230 2.46 4.56 0.71
CA VAL A 230 2.16 4.77 -0.71
C VAL A 230 0.99 5.75 -0.86
N ASP A 231 -0.07 5.62 -0.08
CA ASP A 231 -1.21 6.55 -0.12
C ASP A 231 -0.79 7.98 0.23
N GLN A 232 0.07 8.15 1.24
CA GLN A 232 0.63 9.46 1.58
C GLN A 232 1.45 10.04 0.42
N TRP A 233 2.36 9.25 -0.14
CA TRP A 233 3.17 9.64 -1.29
C TRP A 233 2.31 10.03 -2.51
N VAL A 234 1.26 9.25 -2.81
CA VAL A 234 0.33 9.51 -3.91
C VAL A 234 -0.39 10.84 -3.71
N ASN A 235 -0.82 11.16 -2.48
CA ASN A 235 -1.47 12.44 -2.18
C ASN A 235 -0.51 13.63 -2.34
N ASP A 236 0.74 13.48 -1.90
CA ASP A 236 1.75 14.54 -2.02
C ASP A 236 2.08 14.82 -3.50
N LYS A 237 2.32 13.76 -4.28
CA LYS A 237 2.59 13.87 -5.72
C LYS A 237 1.38 14.29 -6.53
N TYR A 238 0.17 13.96 -6.11
CA TYR A 238 -1.05 14.44 -6.74
C TYR A 238 -1.12 15.98 -6.74
N ASN A 239 -0.73 16.64 -5.65
CA ASN A 239 -0.69 18.11 -5.59
C ASN A 239 0.38 18.71 -6.52
N GLU A 240 1.54 18.05 -6.64
CA GLU A 240 2.59 18.43 -7.60
C GLU A 240 2.05 18.36 -9.05
N VAL A 241 1.44 17.23 -9.42
CA VAL A 241 0.86 17.00 -10.75
C VAL A 241 -0.27 17.98 -11.05
N LYS A 242 -1.16 18.27 -10.09
CA LYS A 242 -2.18 19.33 -10.19
C LYS A 242 -1.57 20.69 -10.48
N SER A 243 -0.53 21.06 -9.74
CA SER A 243 0.15 22.34 -9.93
C SER A 243 0.75 22.44 -11.33
N GLY A 244 1.39 21.36 -11.81
CA GLY A 244 1.93 21.26 -13.17
C GLY A 244 0.84 21.43 -14.24
N LEU A 245 -0.27 20.70 -14.12
CA LEU A 245 -1.38 20.80 -15.09
C LEU A 245 -1.99 22.21 -15.12
N ARG A 246 -2.20 22.83 -13.94
CA ARG A 246 -2.67 24.21 -13.84
C ARG A 246 -1.74 25.19 -14.56
N LYS A 247 -0.42 25.06 -14.38
CA LYS A 247 0.57 25.90 -15.09
C LYS A 247 0.47 25.73 -16.61
N ALA A 248 0.31 24.50 -17.09
CA ALA A 248 0.15 24.22 -18.51
C ALA A 248 -1.12 24.86 -19.08
N VAL A 249 -2.24 24.79 -18.35
CA VAL A 249 -3.50 25.48 -18.72
C VAL A 249 -3.33 27.01 -18.76
N TRP A 250 -2.65 27.60 -17.77
CA TRP A 250 -2.39 29.04 -17.77
C TRP A 250 -1.52 29.48 -18.96
N THR A 251 -0.51 28.67 -19.26
CA THR A 251 0.41 28.93 -20.37
C THR A 251 -0.31 28.83 -21.70
N SER A 252 -1.20 27.85 -21.88
CA SER A 252 -1.98 27.71 -23.11
C SER A 252 -2.95 28.88 -23.34
N ILE A 253 -3.54 29.44 -22.28
CA ILE A 253 -4.40 30.64 -22.35
C ILE A 253 -3.57 31.88 -22.69
N THR A 254 -2.46 32.08 -21.97
CA THR A 254 -1.59 33.25 -22.14
C THR A 254 -1.02 33.31 -23.56
N ASN A 255 -0.59 32.16 -24.08
CA ASN A 255 -0.02 32.04 -25.42
C ASN A 255 -1.09 31.86 -26.52
N LYS A 256 -2.38 31.79 -26.15
CA LYS A 256 -3.51 31.56 -27.06
C LYS A 256 -3.31 30.32 -27.96
N VAL A 257 -2.83 29.23 -27.37
CA VAL A 257 -2.59 27.97 -28.08
C VAL A 257 -3.94 27.37 -28.53
N PRO A 258 -4.08 26.88 -29.78
CA PRO A 258 -5.27 26.14 -30.21
C PRO A 258 -5.56 24.95 -29.30
N LEU A 259 -6.84 24.60 -29.13
CA LEU A 259 -7.24 23.51 -28.22
C LEU A 259 -6.64 22.17 -28.66
N ASP A 260 -6.59 21.88 -29.96
CA ASP A 260 -6.05 20.63 -30.50
C ASP A 260 -4.57 20.45 -30.17
N ASP A 261 -3.76 21.49 -30.38
CA ASP A 261 -2.32 21.48 -30.09
C ASP A 261 -2.06 21.33 -28.58
N PHE A 262 -2.83 22.05 -27.76
CA PHE A 262 -2.75 21.96 -26.31
C PHE A 262 -3.12 20.55 -25.84
N ALA A 263 -4.25 20.01 -26.32
CA ALA A 263 -4.73 18.69 -25.93
C ALA A 263 -3.78 17.58 -26.37
N SER A 264 -3.23 17.65 -27.58
CA SER A 264 -2.22 16.73 -28.08
C SER A 264 -0.95 16.76 -27.22
N THR A 265 -0.49 17.96 -26.84
CA THR A 265 0.69 18.12 -25.96
C THR A 265 0.46 17.53 -24.58
N ILE A 266 -0.72 17.78 -23.99
CA ILE A 266 -1.09 17.24 -22.68
C ILE A 266 -1.22 15.71 -22.74
N VAL A 267 -1.93 15.15 -23.72
CA VAL A 267 -2.05 13.69 -23.88
C VAL A 267 -0.69 13.05 -24.10
N LYS A 268 0.19 13.67 -24.89
CA LYS A 268 1.55 13.14 -25.12
C LYS A 268 2.37 13.01 -23.83
N SER A 269 2.19 13.92 -22.87
CA SER A 269 2.98 14.01 -21.64
C SER A 269 2.32 13.38 -20.41
N TYR A 270 0.98 13.31 -20.39
CA TYR A 270 0.20 12.83 -19.24
C TYR A 270 -0.44 11.47 -19.47
N HIS A 271 -0.61 11.02 -20.71
CA HIS A 271 -1.22 9.71 -20.98
C HIS A 271 -0.20 8.57 -20.77
N LEU A 272 -0.71 7.41 -20.34
CA LEU A 272 0.06 6.16 -20.31
C LEU A 272 0.56 5.78 -21.73
N PRO A 273 1.56 4.89 -21.84
CA PRO A 273 2.29 4.64 -23.09
C PRO A 273 1.44 4.29 -24.31
N VAL A 274 0.27 3.68 -24.12
CA VAL A 274 -0.71 3.48 -25.19
C VAL A 274 -1.46 4.78 -25.43
N LYS A 275 -0.91 5.61 -26.31
CA LYS A 275 -1.48 6.92 -26.65
C LYS A 275 -2.60 6.76 -27.67
N PRO A 276 -3.78 7.37 -27.44
CA PRO A 276 -4.81 7.48 -28.45
C PRO A 276 -4.25 8.16 -29.70
N LYS A 277 -4.64 7.69 -30.90
CA LYS A 277 -4.24 8.31 -32.16
C LYS A 277 -4.81 9.73 -32.29
N GLU A 278 -6.05 9.90 -31.87
CA GLU A 278 -6.76 11.17 -31.80
C GLU A 278 -7.19 11.41 -30.35
N VAL A 279 -7.19 12.66 -29.92
CA VAL A 279 -7.59 12.98 -28.54
C VAL A 279 -9.09 12.73 -28.39
N PRO A 280 -9.53 11.88 -27.45
CA PRO A 280 -10.94 11.67 -27.20
C PRO A 280 -11.67 12.97 -26.87
N GLN A 281 -12.88 13.15 -27.43
CA GLN A 281 -13.72 14.33 -27.21
C GLN A 281 -13.90 14.65 -25.72
N ALA A 282 -14.08 13.64 -24.87
CA ALA A 282 -14.28 13.84 -23.44
C ALA A 282 -13.07 14.47 -22.73
N ILE A 283 -11.85 14.10 -23.16
CA ILE A 283 -10.61 14.72 -22.67
C ILE A 283 -10.53 16.16 -23.18
N MET A 284 -10.81 16.41 -24.46
CA MET A 284 -10.84 17.76 -25.02
C MET A 284 -11.84 18.67 -24.30
N GLY A 285 -13.06 18.20 -24.06
CA GLY A 285 -14.10 18.94 -23.33
C GLY A 285 -13.69 19.25 -21.89
N SER A 286 -12.99 18.32 -21.24
CA SER A 286 -12.47 18.53 -19.88
C SER A 286 -11.34 19.56 -19.85
N LEU A 287 -10.44 19.55 -20.84
CA LEU A 287 -9.38 20.56 -20.98
C LEU A 287 -9.95 21.94 -21.36
N ALA A 288 -10.95 22.00 -22.24
CA ALA A 288 -11.69 23.21 -22.58
C ALA A 288 -12.37 23.81 -21.34
N LEU A 289 -13.01 22.97 -20.50
CA LEU A 289 -13.58 23.39 -19.23
C LEU A 289 -12.51 24.01 -18.30
N MET A 290 -11.36 23.36 -18.17
CA MET A 290 -10.25 23.91 -17.37
C MET A 290 -9.82 25.28 -17.89
N ARG A 291 -9.73 25.47 -19.21
CA ARG A 291 -9.39 26.77 -19.82
C ARG A 291 -10.46 27.83 -19.58
N ASP A 292 -11.74 27.47 -19.67
CA ASP A 292 -12.85 28.39 -19.41
C ASP A 292 -12.86 28.88 -17.95
N VAL A 293 -12.65 27.97 -16.99
CA VAL A 293 -12.53 28.31 -15.56
C VAL A 293 -11.28 29.14 -15.27
N ALA A 294 -10.18 28.83 -15.94
CA ALA A 294 -8.90 29.51 -15.76
C ALA A 294 -8.87 30.93 -16.34
N ALA A 295 -9.54 31.16 -17.48
CA ALA A 295 -9.52 32.44 -18.19
C ALA A 295 -9.83 33.66 -17.29
N PRO A 296 -10.93 33.73 -16.51
CA PRO A 296 -11.20 34.87 -15.63
C PRO A 296 -10.26 34.96 -14.42
N LEU A 297 -9.49 33.91 -14.13
CA LEU A 297 -8.50 33.90 -13.04
C LEU A 297 -7.12 34.38 -13.50
N THR A 298 -6.80 34.24 -14.78
CA THR A 298 -5.54 34.74 -15.36
C THR A 298 -5.43 36.27 -15.34
N THR A 299 -6.56 36.98 -15.39
CA THR A 299 -6.61 38.45 -15.37
C THR A 299 -6.49 39.05 -13.96
N LYS A 300 -6.74 38.26 -12.92
CA LYS A 300 -6.64 38.70 -11.53
C LYS A 300 -5.16 38.74 -11.12
N LYS A 301 -4.69 39.88 -10.62
CA LYS A 301 -3.36 39.99 -10.02
C LYS A 301 -3.29 39.10 -8.77
N GLY A 302 -2.66 37.93 -8.91
CA GLY A 302 -2.45 37.00 -7.81
C GLY A 302 -1.30 37.41 -6.90
N VAL A 303 -1.37 37.02 -5.63
CA VAL A 303 -0.23 37.07 -4.72
C VAL A 303 0.71 35.91 -5.07
N ARG A 304 2.01 36.20 -5.25
CA ARG A 304 3.01 35.18 -5.54
C ARG A 304 3.00 34.12 -4.42
N GLY A 305 2.79 32.86 -4.79
CA GLY A 305 2.73 31.73 -3.86
C GLY A 305 1.36 31.48 -3.21
N GLY A 306 0.35 32.31 -3.47
CA GLY A 306 -1.02 32.08 -2.99
C GLY A 306 -1.78 31.03 -3.80
N ASP A 307 -2.84 30.48 -3.20
CA ASP A 307 -3.83 29.66 -3.92
C ASP A 307 -4.56 30.54 -4.93
N THR A 308 -4.57 30.11 -6.20
CA THR A 308 -5.29 30.83 -7.27
C THR A 308 -6.80 30.60 -7.21
N GLY A 309 -7.26 29.67 -6.36
CA GLY A 309 -8.65 29.24 -6.28
C GLY A 309 -9.12 28.43 -7.49
N PHE A 310 -8.21 28.09 -8.41
CA PHE A 310 -8.52 27.39 -9.68
C PHE A 310 -9.24 26.08 -9.44
N TRP A 311 -8.68 25.20 -8.61
CA TRP A 311 -9.26 23.89 -8.36
C TRP A 311 -10.61 23.98 -7.66
N LYS A 312 -10.79 24.92 -6.73
CA LYS A 312 -12.08 25.16 -6.07
C LYS A 312 -13.14 25.63 -7.07
N ALA A 313 -12.79 26.53 -7.98
CA ALA A 313 -13.70 26.99 -9.03
C ALA A 313 -14.04 25.88 -10.04
N LEU A 314 -13.06 25.04 -10.38
CA LEU A 314 -13.24 23.90 -11.28
C LEU A 314 -14.19 22.86 -10.68
N GLU A 315 -14.01 22.50 -9.41
CA GLU A 315 -14.90 21.57 -8.69
C GLU A 315 -16.34 22.13 -8.61
N ALA A 316 -16.50 23.43 -8.33
CA ALA A 316 -17.83 24.06 -8.32
C ALA A 316 -18.51 24.02 -9.69
N ARG A 317 -17.74 24.25 -10.76
CA ARG A 317 -18.26 24.18 -12.14
C ARG A 317 -18.61 22.75 -12.54
N LEU A 318 -17.77 21.77 -12.21
CA LEU A 318 -18.05 20.36 -12.43
C LEU A 318 -19.30 19.90 -11.67
N ALA A 319 -19.43 20.27 -10.39
CA ALA A 319 -20.60 19.93 -9.60
C ALA A 319 -21.91 20.49 -10.22
N ALA A 320 -21.85 21.69 -10.80
CA ALA A 320 -22.99 22.27 -11.52
C ALA A 320 -23.34 21.49 -12.79
N VAL A 321 -22.33 21.09 -13.59
CA VAL A 321 -22.55 20.28 -14.81
C VAL A 321 -23.10 18.89 -14.46
N VAL A 322 -22.55 18.24 -13.42
CA VAL A 322 -23.04 16.94 -12.93
C VAL A 322 -24.46 17.04 -12.39
N SER A 323 -24.80 18.14 -11.71
CA SER A 323 -26.17 18.38 -11.27
C SER A 323 -27.16 18.56 -12.42
N GLN A 324 -26.70 18.98 -13.60
CA GLN A 324 -27.54 19.19 -14.78
C GLN A 324 -27.71 17.90 -15.59
N HIS A 325 -26.63 17.13 -15.79
CA HIS A 325 -26.59 15.99 -16.71
C HIS A 325 -26.46 14.63 -16.03
N GLY A 326 -26.44 14.58 -14.70
CA GLY A 326 -26.27 13.35 -13.93
C GLY A 326 -24.83 12.81 -13.92
N THR A 327 -24.67 11.57 -13.42
CA THR A 327 -23.37 10.91 -13.20
C THR A 327 -23.01 9.86 -14.26
N THR A 328 -23.77 9.77 -15.35
CA THR A 328 -23.56 8.79 -16.43
C THR A 328 -23.00 9.48 -17.66
N ARG A 329 -21.69 9.74 -17.67
CA ARG A 329 -21.03 10.49 -18.76
C ARG A 329 -20.92 9.72 -20.08
N ASP A 330 -20.53 8.44 -20.03
CA ASP A 330 -20.16 7.68 -21.24
C ASP A 330 -21.35 7.36 -22.16
N SER A 331 -22.54 7.16 -21.58
CA SER A 331 -23.73 6.72 -22.31
C SER A 331 -24.73 7.84 -22.61
N SER A 332 -24.50 9.06 -22.08
CA SER A 332 -25.45 10.16 -22.19
C SER A 332 -25.12 11.05 -23.38
N GLU A 333 -26.11 11.24 -24.26
CA GLU A 333 -25.99 12.17 -25.40
C GLU A 333 -25.91 13.63 -24.94
N GLU A 334 -26.47 13.94 -23.77
CA GLU A 334 -26.40 15.28 -23.18
C GLU A 334 -24.96 15.66 -22.83
N TRP A 335 -24.19 14.71 -22.29
CA TRP A 335 -22.77 14.93 -21.98
C TRP A 335 -21.95 15.17 -23.24
N LYS A 336 -22.19 14.41 -24.31
CA LYS A 336 -21.50 14.62 -25.59
C LYS A 336 -21.85 15.98 -26.21
N THR A 337 -23.11 16.38 -26.11
CA THR A 337 -23.57 17.69 -26.59
C THR A 337 -22.89 18.81 -25.79
N TRP A 338 -22.89 18.73 -24.46
CA TRP A 338 -22.20 19.69 -23.61
C TRP A 338 -20.69 19.76 -23.89
N GLU A 339 -20.04 18.61 -24.09
CA GLU A 339 -18.62 18.55 -24.46
C GLU A 339 -18.36 19.24 -25.80
N LYS A 340 -19.22 19.03 -26.79
CA LYS A 340 -19.12 19.71 -28.09
C LYS A 340 -19.28 21.22 -27.94
N ASP A 341 -20.29 21.66 -27.19
CA ASP A 341 -20.57 23.08 -26.97
C ASP A 341 -19.42 23.80 -26.26
N ILE A 342 -18.78 23.16 -25.27
CA ILE A 342 -17.66 23.79 -24.55
C ILE A 342 -16.37 23.78 -25.38
N ILE A 343 -16.17 22.75 -26.21
CA ILE A 343 -15.08 22.70 -27.20
C ILE A 343 -15.24 23.85 -28.20
N GLU A 344 -16.43 24.01 -28.80
CA GLU A 344 -16.70 25.07 -29.78
C GLU A 344 -16.49 26.47 -29.18
N LYS A 345 -16.97 26.71 -27.95
CA LYS A 345 -16.73 27.98 -27.23
C LYS A 345 -15.25 28.25 -26.96
N ASP A 346 -14.46 27.24 -26.61
CA ASP A 346 -13.01 27.41 -26.41
C ASP A 346 -12.30 27.70 -27.74
N ILE A 347 -12.69 26.97 -28.79
CA ILE A 347 -12.21 27.16 -30.15
C ILE A 347 -12.47 28.59 -30.62
N GLU A 348 -13.70 29.10 -30.51
CA GLU A 348 -14.04 30.49 -30.87
C GLU A 348 -13.19 31.53 -30.12
N ARG A 349 -12.91 31.28 -28.84
CA ARG A 349 -12.14 32.19 -27.98
C ARG A 349 -10.66 32.27 -28.37
N TYR A 350 -10.08 31.18 -28.89
CA TYR A 350 -8.64 31.08 -29.13
C TYR A 350 -8.22 30.84 -30.60
N GLN A 351 -9.14 30.61 -31.54
CA GLN A 351 -8.81 30.38 -32.97
C GLN A 351 -8.31 31.62 -33.73
N GLN A 352 -8.49 32.83 -33.22
CA GLN A 352 -8.33 34.08 -33.99
C GLN A 352 -6.88 34.45 -34.41
N ARG A 353 -5.87 33.56 -34.31
CA ARG A 353 -4.48 33.91 -34.67
C ARG A 353 -3.74 32.97 -35.63
N SER A 354 -4.36 31.91 -36.15
CA SER A 354 -3.67 31.00 -37.07
C SER A 354 -3.53 31.51 -38.52
N VAL A 355 -4.06 32.70 -38.85
CA VAL A 355 -4.04 33.23 -40.23
C VAL A 355 -3.25 34.55 -40.34
N SER A 356 -1.97 34.51 -40.01
CA SER A 356 -0.98 35.34 -40.70
C SER A 356 0.39 34.75 -40.53
N ALA A 357 0.90 34.22 -41.64
CA ALA A 357 2.22 33.67 -41.80
C ALA A 357 3.30 34.62 -41.28
N ALA A 358 4.12 34.13 -40.35
CA ALA A 358 5.50 34.55 -40.20
C ALA A 358 6.36 33.27 -40.23
N PRO A 359 7.37 33.19 -41.11
CA PRO A 359 8.18 31.99 -41.27
C PRO A 359 9.16 31.85 -40.09
N ALA A 360 9.38 30.60 -39.66
CA ALA A 360 10.53 30.16 -38.87
C ALA A 360 10.67 30.67 -37.41
N LEU A 361 9.59 30.65 -36.62
CA LEU A 361 9.65 30.59 -35.16
C LEU A 361 8.94 29.33 -34.62
N GLN A 362 9.31 28.16 -35.17
CA GLN A 362 9.13 26.87 -34.49
C GLN A 362 10.25 26.65 -33.46
N VAL A 363 10.64 27.70 -32.73
CA VAL A 363 11.65 27.63 -31.69
C VAL A 363 10.96 27.25 -30.38
N ASP A 364 11.11 25.98 -30.01
CA ASP A 364 11.23 25.52 -28.62
C ASP A 364 10.09 25.82 -27.63
N LEU A 365 8.84 25.93 -28.04
CA LEU A 365 7.71 25.86 -27.09
C LEU A 365 7.59 24.48 -26.44
N ASN A 366 7.87 23.41 -27.21
CA ASN A 366 7.99 22.07 -26.66
C ASN A 366 9.19 21.96 -25.71
N ALA A 367 10.34 22.54 -26.07
CA ALA A 367 11.50 22.50 -25.18
C ALA A 367 11.30 23.38 -23.95
N SER A 368 10.71 24.58 -24.01
CA SER A 368 10.51 25.40 -22.79
C SER A 368 9.52 24.76 -21.81
N LEU A 369 8.45 24.13 -22.30
CA LEU A 369 7.46 23.48 -21.43
C LEU A 369 7.97 22.12 -20.92
N VAL A 370 8.70 21.38 -21.77
CA VAL A 370 9.40 20.15 -21.36
C VAL A 370 10.58 20.45 -20.45
N GLU A 371 11.34 21.52 -20.68
CA GLU A 371 12.53 21.91 -19.91
C GLU A 371 12.12 22.60 -18.60
N GLU A 372 11.03 23.37 -18.55
CA GLU A 372 10.48 23.87 -17.27
C GLU A 372 9.85 22.73 -16.45
N MET A 373 9.27 21.72 -17.11
CA MET A 373 8.88 20.47 -16.45
C MET A 373 10.11 19.64 -16.02
N ARG A 374 11.16 19.56 -16.84
CA ARG A 374 12.40 18.79 -16.61
C ARG A 374 13.31 19.45 -15.57
N MET A 375 13.33 20.77 -15.47
CA MET A 375 14.06 21.54 -14.46
C MET A 375 13.35 21.49 -13.10
N MET A 376 12.03 21.23 -13.07
CA MET A 376 11.35 20.80 -11.85
C MET A 376 11.57 19.30 -11.54
N GLU A 377 12.12 18.52 -12.48
CA GLU A 377 12.50 17.10 -12.36
C GLU A 377 14.02 16.93 -12.13
N GLY A 378 14.69 17.91 -11.50
CA GLY A 378 16.13 17.95 -11.27
C GLY A 378 16.77 16.59 -10.93
N GLU A 379 17.70 16.19 -11.81
CA GLU A 379 18.79 15.22 -11.63
C GLU A 379 18.44 13.85 -11.04
N HIS A 380 17.85 12.94 -11.83
CA HIS A 380 18.19 11.51 -11.85
C HIS A 380 17.44 10.81 -12.98
N VAL A 381 17.95 10.90 -14.22
CA VAL A 381 17.53 9.98 -15.29
C VAL A 381 18.79 9.35 -15.87
N VAL A 382 19.19 8.23 -15.26
CA VAL A 382 20.07 7.27 -15.93
C VAL A 382 19.22 6.58 -16.99
N ALA A 383 19.65 6.70 -18.25
CA ALA A 383 19.03 6.00 -19.36
C ALA A 383 19.19 4.49 -19.16
N PHE A 384 18.11 3.80 -18.74
CA PHE A 384 18.00 2.35 -18.82
C PHE A 384 16.98 2.00 -19.89
N GLY A 385 17.50 1.68 -21.07
CA GLY A 385 16.77 0.96 -22.09
C GLY A 385 16.76 -0.52 -21.73
N ASP A 386 15.65 -0.97 -21.16
CA ASP A 386 15.15 -2.32 -21.40
C ASP A 386 13.62 -2.33 -21.29
N SER A 387 13.02 -2.88 -22.33
CA SER A 387 11.60 -2.77 -22.70
C SER A 387 10.68 -3.42 -21.67
N PHE A 388 10.15 -2.63 -20.73
CA PHE A 388 8.94 -3.00 -19.99
C PHE A 388 7.71 -2.72 -20.87
N ASP A 389 7.04 -3.77 -21.31
CA ASP A 389 5.88 -3.69 -22.20
C ASP A 389 4.62 -3.20 -21.46
N MET A 390 4.56 -1.90 -21.23
CA MET A 390 3.40 -1.18 -20.65
C MET A 390 2.14 -1.28 -21.52
N ALA A 391 2.22 -1.78 -22.76
CA ALA A 391 1.07 -1.86 -23.66
C ALA A 391 0.07 -2.96 -23.26
N SER A 392 0.53 -3.98 -22.52
CA SER A 392 -0.33 -5.02 -21.93
C SER A 392 -1.33 -4.46 -20.90
N LEU A 393 -0.99 -3.37 -20.21
CA LEU A 393 -1.77 -2.85 -19.08
C LEU A 393 -2.99 -2.00 -19.50
N ALA A 394 -2.93 -1.36 -20.67
CA ALA A 394 -3.97 -0.42 -21.12
C ALA A 394 -5.16 -1.10 -21.82
N ARG A 395 -5.02 -2.35 -22.27
CA ARG A 395 -6.14 -3.07 -22.94
C ARG A 395 -7.26 -3.49 -22.00
N GLU A 396 -7.04 -3.53 -20.69
CA GLU A 396 -8.06 -3.91 -19.70
C GLU A 396 -8.75 -2.72 -19.01
N SER A 397 -8.10 -1.55 -18.89
CA SER A 397 -8.72 -0.39 -18.20
C SER A 397 -9.85 0.27 -18.98
N MET A 398 -9.98 0.00 -20.28
CA MET A 398 -11.10 0.46 -21.12
C MET A 398 -12.22 -0.58 -21.29
N SER A 399 -12.12 -1.75 -20.63
CA SER A 399 -13.11 -2.84 -20.73
C SER A 399 -13.98 -3.01 -19.47
N GLN A 400 -13.83 -2.17 -18.45
CA GLN A 400 -14.64 -2.23 -17.21
C GLN A 400 -15.57 -1.02 -17.05
N THR A 401 -16.40 -0.77 -18.06
CA THR A 401 -17.71 -0.10 -17.90
C THR A 401 -18.76 -0.87 -18.69
N LYS A 402 -19.15 -2.03 -18.16
CA LYS A 402 -20.41 -2.71 -18.47
C LYS A 402 -21.01 -3.29 -17.19
N PRO A 403 -22.18 -2.82 -16.75
CA PRO A 403 -23.29 -3.73 -16.48
C PRO A 403 -23.84 -4.32 -17.79
#